data_AF-A0AAP7DLJ4-F1
#
_entry.id   AF-A0AAP7DLJ4-F1
#
_cell.length_a   1.000
_cell.length_b   1.000
_cell.length_c   1.000
_cell.angle_alpha   90.00
_cell.angle_beta   90.00
_cell.angle_gamma   90.00
#
_symmetry.space_group_name_H-M   'P 1'
#
loop_
_entity.id
_entity.type
_entity.pdbx_description
1 polymer ?
#
loop_
_entity_poly.entity_id
_entity_poly.type
_entity_poly.pdbx_seq_one_letter_code
_entity_poly.pdbx_strand_id
1 'polypeptide(L)'
;VTGATGATGATGPTGATGATGATGVTGATGVTGATGATGAAGVTGATGVTGATGSSAIIPLASGVPVLLTTLAGGLAGTGGLIGFGNSAPTTSALGATIDLTGAAGLLLNMAFSMPRNGIITSISAYFSTTAALSLIGATATIQAQLWQSTTPNNIFTPIPGAIVTLAPSLSGVVAIGTISHGVTSGLAIPVTTETRLLMVFSVTTTGLALGTTVAGYASAGVAIS
;
A
#
# COMPACT_ATOMS: atom_id res chain seq x y z
N VAL A 1 0.19 -9.08 -15.96
CA VAL A 1 1.59 -9.42 -15.60
C VAL A 1 1.53 -10.33 -14.39
N THR A 2 2.15 -11.52 -14.47
CA THR A 2 2.20 -12.54 -13.40
C THR A 2 3.25 -12.17 -12.36
N GLY A 3 2.87 -12.13 -11.06
CA GLY A 3 3.80 -11.87 -9.95
C GLY A 3 4.86 -12.98 -9.80
N ALA A 4 6.00 -12.63 -9.19
CA ALA A 4 7.12 -13.56 -9.01
C ALA A 4 6.69 -14.84 -8.24
N THR A 5 6.94 -15.99 -8.85
CA THR A 5 6.72 -17.31 -8.23
C THR A 5 7.54 -17.41 -6.95
N GLY A 6 6.89 -17.73 -5.82
CA GLY A 6 7.58 -17.96 -4.55
C GLY A 6 8.61 -19.09 -4.65
N ALA A 7 9.64 -19.06 -3.82
CA ALA A 7 10.71 -20.07 -3.82
C ALA A 7 10.13 -21.49 -3.66
N THR A 8 10.60 -22.43 -4.48
CA THR A 8 10.26 -23.85 -4.38
C THR A 8 10.65 -24.39 -3.00
N GLY A 9 9.73 -25.08 -2.32
CA GLY A 9 10.02 -25.70 -1.03
C GLY A 9 11.14 -26.75 -1.12
N ALA A 10 11.87 -26.95 -0.03
CA ALA A 10 12.99 -27.89 0.04
C ALA A 10 12.56 -29.33 -0.33
N THR A 11 13.41 -30.04 -1.08
CA THR A 11 13.22 -31.48 -1.36
C THR A 11 13.21 -32.27 -0.07
N GLY A 12 12.22 -33.15 0.13
CA GLY A 12 12.14 -34.02 1.30
C GLY A 12 13.34 -35.00 1.40
N PRO A 13 13.66 -35.51 2.60
CA PRO A 13 14.79 -36.42 2.79
C PRO A 13 14.62 -37.73 2.01
N THR A 14 15.73 -38.31 1.54
CA THR A 14 15.76 -39.65 0.93
C THR A 14 15.32 -40.70 1.97
N GLY A 15 14.42 -41.61 1.58
CA GLY A 15 13.94 -42.69 2.44
C GLY A 15 15.05 -43.66 2.87
N ALA A 16 14.88 -44.31 4.02
CA ALA A 16 15.86 -45.23 4.60
C ALA A 16 16.14 -46.46 3.69
N THR A 17 17.39 -46.90 3.63
CA THR A 17 17.80 -48.15 2.97
C THR A 17 17.15 -49.35 3.67
N GLY A 18 16.52 -50.23 2.90
CA GLY A 18 15.89 -51.46 3.43
C GLY A 18 16.89 -52.41 4.10
N ALA A 19 16.40 -53.21 5.05
CA ALA A 19 17.24 -54.13 5.84
C ALA A 19 17.89 -55.24 4.98
N THR A 20 19.15 -55.57 5.28
CA THR A 20 19.86 -56.70 4.69
C THR A 20 19.19 -58.02 5.09
N GLY A 21 18.85 -58.87 4.11
CA GLY A 21 18.22 -60.17 4.35
C GLY A 21 19.09 -61.12 5.19
N ALA A 22 18.45 -62.01 5.96
CA ALA A 22 19.12 -62.93 6.87
C ALA A 22 20.04 -63.93 6.15
N THR A 23 21.23 -64.17 6.71
CA THR A 23 22.17 -65.20 6.24
C THR A 23 21.58 -66.59 6.49
N GLY A 24 21.45 -67.41 5.45
CA GLY A 24 20.95 -68.79 5.57
C GLY A 24 21.86 -69.68 6.42
N VAL A 25 21.29 -70.63 7.16
CA VAL A 25 22.01 -71.61 7.97
C VAL A 25 22.84 -72.58 7.10
N THR A 26 24.09 -72.82 7.51
CA THR A 26 25.01 -73.75 6.85
C THR A 26 24.57 -75.19 7.10
N GLY A 27 24.02 -75.85 6.08
CA GLY A 27 23.80 -77.31 6.06
C GLY A 27 24.99 -78.06 5.46
N ALA A 28 25.29 -79.25 5.98
CA ALA A 28 26.32 -80.14 5.44
C ALA A 28 26.06 -80.43 3.95
N THR A 29 27.06 -80.17 3.10
CA THR A 29 27.04 -80.23 1.62
C THR A 29 26.10 -79.20 0.96
N GLY A 30 26.66 -78.01 0.72
CA GLY A 30 25.94 -76.76 0.54
C GLY A 30 25.35 -76.48 -0.85
N VAL A 31 24.05 -76.24 -0.88
CA VAL A 31 23.41 -75.35 -1.85
C VAL A 31 23.55 -73.91 -1.34
N THR A 32 24.09 -73.00 -2.16
CA THR A 32 24.12 -71.57 -1.86
C THR A 32 22.68 -71.07 -1.70
N GLY A 33 22.35 -70.50 -0.53
CA GLY A 33 21.02 -69.96 -0.26
C GLY A 33 20.65 -68.82 -1.23
N ALA A 34 19.38 -68.76 -1.62
CA ALA A 34 18.89 -67.77 -2.57
C ALA A 34 19.19 -66.33 -2.11
N THR A 35 19.63 -65.47 -3.03
CA THR A 35 19.81 -64.04 -2.79
C THR A 35 18.49 -63.42 -2.37
N GLY A 36 18.46 -62.74 -1.22
CA GLY A 36 17.27 -62.04 -0.72
C GLY A 36 16.80 -60.96 -1.68
N ALA A 37 15.48 -60.76 -1.79
CA ALA A 37 14.87 -59.78 -2.67
C ALA A 37 15.36 -58.35 -2.37
N THR A 38 15.61 -57.55 -3.41
CA THR A 38 15.92 -56.12 -3.27
C THR A 38 14.76 -55.40 -2.60
N GLY A 39 15.05 -54.64 -1.52
CA GLY A 39 14.05 -53.86 -0.80
C GLY A 39 13.37 -52.82 -1.70
N ALA A 40 12.09 -52.55 -1.45
CA ALA A 40 11.31 -51.58 -2.22
C ALA A 40 11.95 -50.18 -2.17
N ALA A 41 11.90 -49.45 -3.28
CA ALA A 41 12.35 -48.07 -3.35
C ALA A 41 11.57 -47.20 -2.34
N GLY A 42 12.28 -46.34 -1.60
CA GLY A 42 11.65 -45.40 -0.67
C GLY A 42 10.73 -44.43 -1.41
N VAL A 43 9.62 -44.05 -0.77
CA VAL A 43 8.67 -43.08 -1.34
C VAL A 43 9.34 -41.71 -1.50
N THR A 44 9.12 -41.06 -2.65
CA THR A 44 9.51 -39.66 -2.85
C THR A 44 8.75 -38.78 -1.85
N GLY A 45 9.48 -37.98 -1.06
CA GLY A 45 8.86 -37.04 -0.13
C GLY A 45 7.93 -36.05 -0.84
N ALA A 46 6.86 -35.63 -0.17
CA ALA A 46 5.89 -34.70 -0.73
C ALA A 46 6.58 -33.41 -1.20
N THR A 47 6.21 -32.92 -2.38
CA THR A 47 6.62 -31.60 -2.86
C THR A 47 6.17 -30.55 -1.86
N GLY A 48 7.10 -29.67 -1.43
CA GLY A 48 6.77 -28.58 -0.51
C GLY A 48 5.67 -27.69 -1.08
N VAL A 49 4.79 -27.17 -0.21
CA VAL A 49 3.70 -26.28 -0.62
C VAL A 49 4.25 -25.07 -1.39
N THR A 50 3.63 -24.73 -2.52
CA THR A 50 3.92 -23.47 -3.22
C THR A 50 3.65 -22.31 -2.27
N GLY A 51 4.62 -21.40 -2.10
CA GLY A 51 4.45 -20.21 -1.27
C GLY A 51 3.25 -19.38 -1.74
N ALA A 52 2.51 -18.80 -0.80
CA ALA A 52 1.34 -17.99 -1.11
C ALA A 52 1.69 -16.93 -2.18
N THR A 53 0.98 -16.97 -3.31
CA THR A 53 1.04 -15.90 -4.32
C THR A 53 0.83 -14.58 -3.60
N GLY A 54 1.68 -13.58 -3.82
CA GLY A 54 1.68 -12.31 -3.06
C GLY A 54 0.26 -11.76 -2.96
N SER A 55 -0.33 -11.86 -1.77
CA SER A 55 -1.71 -11.43 -1.54
C SER A 55 -1.81 -9.96 -1.88
N SER A 56 -2.86 -9.58 -2.61
CA SER A 56 -3.25 -8.18 -2.70
C SER A 56 -3.38 -7.61 -1.29
N ALA A 57 -2.81 -6.44 -1.06
CA ALA A 57 -2.82 -5.76 0.22
C ALA A 57 -3.40 -4.35 0.05
N ILE A 58 -4.00 -3.84 1.12
CA ILE A 58 -4.46 -2.45 1.20
C ILE A 58 -3.61 -1.75 2.27
N ILE A 59 -3.01 -0.62 1.92
CA ILE A 59 -2.42 0.30 2.90
C ILE A 59 -3.49 1.30 3.30
N PRO A 60 -4.00 1.25 4.55
CA PRO A 60 -4.91 2.26 5.06
C PRO A 60 -4.13 3.50 5.53
N LEU A 61 -4.60 4.68 5.15
CA LEU A 61 -4.14 5.97 5.67
C LEU A 61 -5.35 6.72 6.21
N ALA A 62 -5.23 7.35 7.38
CA ALA A 62 -6.34 8.07 8.00
C ALA A 62 -5.82 9.23 8.85
N SER A 63 -6.49 10.38 8.76
CA SER A 63 -6.21 11.52 9.62
C SER A 63 -6.66 11.20 11.04
N GLY A 64 -5.75 11.30 12.02
CA GLY A 64 -6.09 11.16 13.44
C GLY A 64 -6.88 12.34 14.00
N VAL A 65 -6.71 13.51 13.41
CA VAL A 65 -7.40 14.77 13.74
C VAL A 65 -7.94 15.40 12.47
N PRO A 66 -8.87 16.37 12.55
CA PRO A 66 -9.32 17.07 11.36
C PRO A 66 -8.16 17.75 10.63
N VAL A 67 -8.08 17.56 9.32
CA VAL A 67 -7.15 18.27 8.44
C VAL A 67 -7.77 19.56 7.94
N LEU A 68 -6.93 20.57 7.75
CA LEU A 68 -7.30 21.84 7.15
C LEU A 68 -6.74 21.88 5.72
N LEU A 69 -7.63 22.04 4.74
CA LEU A 69 -7.28 22.21 3.34
C LEU A 69 -7.59 23.65 2.96
N THR A 70 -6.62 24.40 2.44
CA THR A 70 -6.83 25.81 2.06
C THR A 70 -6.62 26.02 0.58
N THR A 71 -7.43 26.88 -0.03
CA THR A 71 -7.14 27.43 -1.38
C THR A 71 -6.47 28.79 -1.29
N LEU A 72 -5.66 29.11 -2.29
CA LEU A 72 -5.15 30.46 -2.50
C LEU A 72 -6.20 31.34 -3.21
N ALA A 73 -5.99 32.65 -3.18
CA ALA A 73 -6.79 33.58 -3.97
C ALA A 73 -6.75 33.19 -5.45
N GLY A 74 -7.92 33.19 -6.10
CA GLY A 74 -8.06 32.73 -7.49
C GLY A 74 -8.31 31.24 -7.65
N GLY A 75 -8.53 30.49 -6.56
CA GLY A 75 -9.07 29.13 -6.64
C GLY A 75 -8.04 28.01 -6.80
N LEU A 76 -6.76 28.38 -6.88
CA LEU A 76 -5.65 27.43 -6.95
C LEU A 76 -5.49 26.67 -5.62
N ALA A 77 -5.06 25.41 -5.71
CA ALA A 77 -4.74 24.61 -4.53
C ALA A 77 -3.69 25.33 -3.67
N GLY A 78 -4.01 25.56 -2.39
CA GLY A 78 -3.13 26.19 -1.43
C GLY A 78 -2.37 25.18 -0.58
N THR A 79 -2.52 25.24 0.74
CA THR A 79 -1.94 24.22 1.62
C THR A 79 -2.83 22.97 1.63
N GLY A 80 -2.18 21.80 1.56
CA GLY A 80 -2.82 20.51 1.67
C GLY A 80 -2.76 19.93 3.08
N GLY A 81 -3.42 18.80 3.27
CA GLY A 81 -3.34 17.97 4.47
C GLY A 81 -2.60 16.68 4.16
N LEU A 82 -1.45 16.49 4.79
CA LEU A 82 -0.75 15.21 4.83
C LEU A 82 -1.53 14.26 5.73
N ILE A 83 -1.78 13.03 5.26
CA ILE A 83 -2.34 11.97 6.11
C ILE A 83 -1.45 10.74 6.09
N GLY A 84 -1.31 10.11 7.25
CA GLY A 84 -0.54 8.88 7.46
C GLY A 84 -1.29 7.91 8.38
N PHE A 85 -0.55 7.07 9.10
CA PHE A 85 -1.13 6.15 10.09
C PHE A 85 -1.72 6.91 11.27
N GLY A 86 -3.03 7.20 11.22
CA GLY A 86 -3.80 7.74 12.34
C GLY A 86 -3.36 9.12 12.79
N ASN A 87 -2.72 9.90 11.92
CA ASN A 87 -2.20 11.22 12.24
C ASN A 87 -2.03 12.05 10.95
N SER A 88 -1.97 13.36 11.10
CA SER A 88 -2.06 14.29 9.99
C SER A 88 -1.40 15.63 10.28
N ALA A 89 -0.92 16.31 9.23
CA ALA A 89 -0.26 17.60 9.36
C ALA A 89 -0.55 18.48 8.12
N PRO A 90 -0.58 19.82 8.26
CA PRO A 90 -0.68 20.70 7.10
C PRO A 90 0.61 20.62 6.25
N THR A 91 0.50 20.81 4.95
CA THR A 91 1.69 21.04 4.11
C THR A 91 2.20 22.46 4.34
N THR A 92 3.51 22.60 4.52
CA THR A 92 4.18 23.90 4.67
C THR A 92 4.68 24.46 3.33
N SER A 93 4.55 23.69 2.25
CA SER A 93 4.94 24.08 0.88
C SER A 93 3.73 24.08 -0.06
N ALA A 94 3.78 24.93 -1.08
CA ALA A 94 2.78 25.00 -2.13
C ALA A 94 2.69 23.65 -2.87
N LEU A 95 1.47 23.15 -3.04
CA LEU A 95 1.21 21.88 -3.72
C LEU A 95 1.67 21.97 -5.19
N GLY A 96 2.54 21.05 -5.61
CA GLY A 96 3.15 21.01 -6.95
C GLY A 96 4.68 21.00 -6.95
N ALA A 97 5.32 21.28 -5.80
CA ALA A 97 6.74 21.12 -5.57
C ALA A 97 7.04 19.90 -4.69
N THR A 98 8.31 19.62 -4.43
CA THR A 98 8.74 18.62 -3.46
C THR A 98 8.21 18.93 -2.04
N ILE A 99 7.74 17.91 -1.32
CA ILE A 99 7.40 18.02 0.10
C ILE A 99 8.61 17.55 0.90
N ASP A 100 9.22 18.47 1.63
CA ASP A 100 10.36 18.19 2.49
C ASP A 100 9.93 18.14 3.96
N LEU A 101 10.11 16.97 4.57
CA LEU A 101 9.85 16.71 5.99
C LEU A 101 11.16 16.65 6.80
N THR A 102 12.30 17.08 6.25
CA THR A 102 13.56 17.19 6.98
C THR A 102 13.53 18.44 7.87
N GLY A 103 13.67 18.27 9.18
CA GLY A 103 13.90 19.38 10.11
C GLY A 103 12.71 20.31 10.40
N ALA A 104 11.49 20.00 9.95
CA ALA A 104 10.31 20.79 10.29
C ALA A 104 9.94 20.60 11.78
N ALA A 105 10.36 21.54 12.64
CA ALA A 105 9.93 21.60 14.03
C ALA A 105 8.39 21.63 14.10
N GLY A 106 7.78 20.54 14.56
CA GLY A 106 6.33 20.43 14.72
C GLY A 106 5.56 19.67 13.63
N LEU A 107 6.20 19.22 12.54
CA LEU A 107 5.62 18.18 11.69
C LEU A 107 6.11 16.82 12.19
N LEU A 108 5.19 15.87 12.33
CA LEU A 108 5.50 14.54 12.83
C LEU A 108 6.45 13.86 11.85
N LEU A 109 7.74 13.85 12.22
CA LEU A 109 8.78 13.18 11.46
C LEU A 109 8.39 11.70 11.35
N ASN A 110 8.32 11.19 10.12
CA ASN A 110 8.03 9.78 9.81
C ASN A 110 6.55 9.33 9.79
N MET A 111 5.68 10.09 9.12
CA MET A 111 4.28 9.71 8.82
C MET A 111 4.11 8.82 7.58
N ALA A 112 5.16 8.67 6.77
CA ALA A 112 5.12 7.93 5.52
C ALA A 112 5.23 6.42 5.73
N PHE A 113 4.50 5.65 4.94
CA PHE A 113 4.62 4.20 4.91
C PHE A 113 5.83 3.78 4.09
N SER A 114 6.69 2.91 4.61
CA SER A 114 7.81 2.33 3.87
C SER A 114 7.43 0.97 3.29
N MET A 115 7.65 0.78 1.99
CA MET A 115 7.38 -0.49 1.32
C MET A 115 8.26 -1.61 1.86
N PRO A 116 7.68 -2.72 2.36
CA PRO A 116 8.45 -3.86 2.86
C PRO A 116 8.93 -4.78 1.72
N ARG A 117 8.37 -4.63 0.51
CA ARG A 117 8.69 -5.43 -0.67
C ARG A 117 8.38 -4.64 -1.93
N ASN A 118 8.85 -5.15 -3.07
CA ASN A 118 8.38 -4.67 -4.37
C ASN A 118 6.88 -4.97 -4.54
N GLY A 119 6.17 -4.08 -5.21
CA GLY A 119 4.75 -4.22 -5.52
C GLY A 119 4.30 -3.30 -6.64
N ILE A 120 3.08 -3.50 -7.12
CA ILE A 120 2.42 -2.62 -8.08
C ILE A 120 1.19 -2.01 -7.42
N ILE A 121 1.10 -0.68 -7.38
CA ILE A 121 -0.14 0.01 -6.96
C ILE A 121 -1.16 -0.12 -8.08
N THR A 122 -2.33 -0.66 -7.73
CA THR A 122 -3.42 -1.00 -8.66
C THR A 122 -4.62 -0.07 -8.55
N SER A 123 -4.86 0.50 -7.38
CA SER A 123 -5.89 1.52 -7.17
C SER A 123 -5.65 2.36 -5.93
N ILE A 124 -6.24 3.55 -5.90
CA ILE A 124 -6.28 4.44 -4.75
C ILE A 124 -7.73 4.83 -4.52
N SER A 125 -8.22 4.71 -3.29
CA SER A 125 -9.52 5.22 -2.86
C SER A 125 -9.33 6.29 -1.80
N ALA A 126 -10.19 7.30 -1.76
CA ALA A 126 -10.13 8.37 -0.78
C ALA A 126 -11.52 8.81 -0.34
N TYR A 127 -11.62 9.23 0.92
CA TYR A 127 -12.83 9.70 1.58
C TYR A 127 -12.51 10.95 2.39
N PHE A 128 -13.44 11.91 2.40
CA PHE A 128 -13.36 13.12 3.20
C PHE A 128 -14.73 13.44 3.82
N SER A 129 -14.74 13.83 5.08
CA SER A 129 -15.96 14.23 5.81
C SER A 129 -15.75 15.55 6.53
N THR A 130 -16.58 16.55 6.24
CA THR A 130 -16.44 17.90 6.81
C THR A 130 -16.71 17.94 8.31
N THR A 131 -15.93 18.73 9.06
CA THR A 131 -16.14 18.94 10.51
C THR A 131 -16.67 20.32 10.85
N ALA A 132 -16.72 21.22 9.86
CA ALA A 132 -17.29 22.55 9.99
C ALA A 132 -18.29 22.81 8.85
N ALA A 133 -19.35 23.55 9.16
CA ALA A 133 -20.24 24.08 8.14
C ALA A 133 -19.55 25.22 7.39
N LEU A 134 -19.77 25.30 6.07
CA LEU A 134 -19.12 26.29 5.21
C LEU A 134 -20.12 26.80 4.16
N SER A 135 -20.07 28.11 3.89
CA SER A 135 -20.84 28.71 2.81
C SER A 135 -19.95 28.92 1.59
N LEU A 136 -20.23 28.18 0.53
CA LEU A 136 -19.63 28.25 -0.79
C LEU A 136 -20.65 28.76 -1.81
N ILE A 137 -21.50 29.72 -1.43
CA ILE A 137 -22.48 30.30 -2.36
C ILE A 137 -21.71 31.00 -3.50
N GLY A 138 -21.93 30.55 -4.74
CA GLY A 138 -21.19 31.05 -5.91
C GLY A 138 -19.77 30.49 -6.06
N ALA A 139 -19.41 29.45 -5.30
CA ALA A 139 -18.16 28.73 -5.43
C ALA A 139 -18.36 27.21 -5.37
N THR A 140 -17.44 26.46 -5.98
CA THR A 140 -17.40 25.00 -5.86
C THR A 140 -16.00 24.59 -5.44
N ALA A 141 -15.89 23.87 -4.32
CA ALA A 141 -14.66 23.32 -3.80
C ALA A 141 -14.54 21.83 -4.14
N THR A 142 -13.48 21.47 -4.85
CA THR A 142 -13.17 20.10 -5.24
C THR A 142 -11.97 19.62 -4.46
N ILE A 143 -12.15 18.51 -3.73
CA ILE A 143 -11.08 17.88 -2.95
C ILE A 143 -10.40 16.83 -3.81
N GLN A 144 -9.08 16.79 -3.76
CA GLN A 144 -8.26 15.77 -4.40
C GLN A 144 -7.38 15.07 -3.37
N ALA A 145 -7.12 13.79 -3.56
CA ALA A 145 -6.15 13.01 -2.81
C ALA A 145 -5.10 12.49 -3.78
N GLN A 146 -3.85 12.87 -3.57
CA GLN A 146 -2.73 12.45 -4.42
C GLN A 146 -1.73 11.65 -3.61
N LEU A 147 -1.22 10.58 -4.21
CA LEU A 147 -0.14 9.79 -3.65
C LEU A 147 1.22 10.39 -4.01
N TRP A 148 2.12 10.42 -3.03
CA TRP A 148 3.46 10.96 -3.11
C TRP A 148 4.46 9.89 -2.72
N GLN A 149 5.66 9.94 -3.29
CA GLN A 149 6.72 8.97 -3.02
C GLN A 149 8.08 9.59 -2.78
N SER A 150 8.91 8.85 -2.05
CA SER A 150 10.37 9.01 -1.97
C SER A 150 11.02 7.69 -2.36
N THR A 151 11.71 7.67 -3.51
CA THR A 151 12.36 6.48 -4.07
C THR A 151 13.76 6.25 -3.53
N THR A 152 14.47 7.32 -3.17
CA THR A 152 15.68 7.27 -2.34
C THR A 152 15.24 7.48 -0.89
N PRO A 153 15.07 6.44 -0.06
CA PRO A 153 14.31 6.50 1.18
C PRO A 153 14.77 7.64 2.09
N ASN A 154 14.08 8.77 2.03
CA ASN A 154 14.36 9.98 2.78
C ASN A 154 13.05 10.69 3.09
N ASN A 155 13.12 11.87 3.72
CA ASN A 155 11.94 12.66 4.09
C ASN A 155 11.50 13.65 2.99
N ILE A 156 11.98 13.48 1.77
CA ILE A 156 11.76 14.36 0.64
C ILE A 156 10.89 13.62 -0.39
N PHE A 157 9.68 14.12 -0.64
CA PHE A 157 8.64 13.44 -1.42
C PHE A 157 8.29 14.21 -2.69
N THR A 158 8.00 13.46 -3.75
CA THR A 158 7.53 13.98 -5.04
C THR A 158 6.18 13.34 -5.40
N PRO A 159 5.30 14.05 -6.14
CA PRO A 159 4.00 13.52 -6.51
C PRO A 159 4.17 12.34 -7.47
N ILE A 160 3.38 11.29 -7.29
CA ILE A 160 3.33 10.18 -8.25
C ILE A 160 2.39 10.56 -9.40
N PRO A 161 2.86 10.63 -10.66
CA PRO A 161 2.02 10.97 -11.80
C PRO A 161 0.86 9.97 -11.97
N GLY A 162 -0.35 10.49 -12.20
CA GLY A 162 -1.56 9.68 -12.40
C GLY A 162 -2.16 9.06 -11.12
N ALA A 163 -1.44 9.10 -9.99
CA ALA A 163 -1.89 8.56 -8.71
C ALA A 163 -2.74 9.57 -7.92
N ILE A 164 -3.76 10.13 -8.56
CA ILE A 164 -4.64 11.15 -8.00
C ILE A 164 -6.09 10.70 -8.04
N VAL A 165 -6.82 10.98 -6.98
CA VAL A 165 -8.26 10.73 -6.82
C VAL A 165 -8.94 12.08 -6.69
N THR A 166 -9.90 12.36 -7.58
CA THR A 166 -10.80 13.52 -7.42
C THR A 166 -12.06 13.06 -6.70
N LEU A 167 -12.38 13.69 -5.58
CA LEU A 167 -13.52 13.30 -4.75
C LEU A 167 -14.81 13.94 -5.27
N ALA A 168 -15.89 13.16 -5.22
CA ALA A 168 -17.24 13.58 -5.56
C ALA A 168 -18.24 13.17 -4.44
N PRO A 169 -19.34 13.92 -4.24
CA PRO A 169 -19.65 15.20 -4.88
C PRO A 169 -18.68 16.31 -4.45
N SER A 170 -18.48 17.32 -5.31
CA SER A 170 -17.78 18.55 -4.92
C SER A 170 -18.63 19.33 -3.91
N LEU A 171 -17.97 20.12 -3.06
CA LEU A 171 -18.64 20.93 -2.05
C LEU A 171 -19.09 22.26 -2.66
N SER A 172 -20.35 22.62 -2.55
CA SER A 172 -20.89 23.87 -3.12
C SER A 172 -22.12 24.35 -2.35
N GLY A 173 -22.41 25.66 -2.38
CA GLY A 173 -23.56 26.21 -1.68
C GLY A 173 -23.39 26.12 -0.16
N VAL A 174 -24.43 25.73 0.58
CA VAL A 174 -24.35 25.54 2.03
C VAL A 174 -23.89 24.12 2.32
N VAL A 175 -22.67 23.98 2.85
CA VAL A 175 -22.08 22.69 3.23
C VAL A 175 -22.32 22.46 4.71
N ALA A 176 -22.99 21.36 5.04
CA ALA A 176 -23.25 20.95 6.42
C ALA A 176 -22.05 20.20 7.02
N ILE A 177 -22.01 20.10 8.35
CA ILE A 177 -21.09 19.20 9.06
C ILE A 177 -21.42 17.75 8.66
N GLY A 178 -20.39 16.94 8.44
CA GLY A 178 -20.52 15.53 8.05
C GLY A 178 -20.86 15.34 6.58
N THR A 179 -20.72 16.37 5.75
CA THR A 179 -20.85 16.21 4.29
C THR A 179 -19.69 15.36 3.80
N ILE A 180 -19.99 14.28 3.07
CA ILE A 180 -19.02 13.30 2.61
C ILE A 180 -18.75 13.47 1.11
N SER A 181 -17.46 13.47 0.75
CA SER A 181 -16.99 13.31 -0.62
C SER A 181 -16.05 12.11 -0.67
N HIS A 182 -16.09 11.34 -1.76
CA HIS A 182 -15.24 10.16 -1.92
C HIS A 182 -14.90 9.92 -3.39
N GLY A 183 -13.91 9.08 -3.65
CA GLY A 183 -13.53 8.72 -5.00
C GLY A 183 -12.59 7.51 -5.05
N VAL A 184 -12.43 6.98 -6.25
CA VAL A 184 -11.48 5.90 -6.53
C VAL A 184 -10.83 6.12 -7.89
N THR A 185 -9.54 5.88 -7.96
CA THR A 185 -8.77 5.77 -9.20
C THR A 185 -8.27 4.35 -9.29
N SER A 186 -8.71 3.62 -10.30
CA SER A 186 -8.41 2.20 -10.51
C SER A 186 -7.66 1.97 -11.83
N GLY A 187 -7.16 0.76 -12.06
CA GLY A 187 -6.39 0.43 -13.25
C GLY A 187 -4.99 1.05 -13.27
N LEU A 188 -4.47 1.43 -12.10
CA LEU A 188 -3.11 1.91 -11.96
C LEU A 188 -2.13 0.74 -12.17
N ALA A 189 -0.94 1.07 -12.69
CA ALA A 189 0.14 0.12 -12.89
C ALA A 189 1.47 0.77 -12.47
N ILE A 190 1.51 1.25 -11.22
CA ILE A 190 2.63 2.05 -10.72
C ILE A 190 3.57 1.14 -9.93
N PRO A 191 4.79 0.88 -10.42
CA PRO A 191 5.74 0.06 -9.69
C PRO A 191 6.30 0.83 -8.49
N VAL A 192 6.37 0.14 -7.35
CA VAL A 192 7.05 0.59 -6.15
C VAL A 192 8.05 -0.48 -5.72
N THR A 193 9.26 -0.06 -5.39
CA THR A 193 10.29 -0.96 -4.88
C THR A 193 10.25 -1.03 -3.37
N THR A 194 10.89 -2.05 -2.81
CA THR A 194 11.26 -2.07 -1.39
C THR A 194 11.85 -0.73 -0.97
N GLU A 195 11.52 -0.33 0.25
CA GLU A 195 11.90 0.93 0.90
C GLU A 195 11.33 2.21 0.28
N THR A 196 10.64 2.15 -0.88
CA THR A 196 9.91 3.31 -1.39
C THR A 196 8.94 3.79 -0.31
N ARG A 197 9.02 5.07 0.05
CA ARG A 197 8.16 5.64 1.07
C ARG A 197 6.97 6.31 0.40
N LEU A 198 5.77 6.08 0.92
CA LEU A 198 4.52 6.61 0.42
C LEU A 198 3.85 7.54 1.42
N LEU A 199 3.25 8.61 0.89
CA LEU A 199 2.47 9.59 1.64
C LEU A 199 1.21 9.97 0.85
N MET A 200 0.09 10.14 1.54
CA MET A 200 -1.14 10.65 0.91
C MET A 200 -1.33 12.12 1.26
N VAL A 201 -1.64 12.92 0.24
CA VAL A 201 -1.81 14.36 0.37
C VAL A 201 -3.20 14.75 -0.14
N PHE A 202 -4.01 15.29 0.76
CA PHE A 202 -5.29 15.88 0.40
C PHE A 202 -5.10 17.36 0.07
N SER A 203 -5.79 17.84 -0.94
CA SER A 203 -5.80 19.22 -1.36
C SER A 203 -7.20 19.63 -1.74
N VAL A 204 -7.46 20.93 -1.74
CA VAL A 204 -8.71 21.50 -2.21
C VAL A 204 -8.40 22.53 -3.28
N THR A 205 -9.22 22.57 -4.33
CA THR A 205 -9.25 23.63 -5.34
C THR A 205 -10.63 24.26 -5.31
N THR A 206 -10.73 25.56 -5.57
CA THR A 206 -12.03 26.23 -5.67
C THR A 206 -12.18 26.87 -7.03
N THR A 207 -13.40 26.86 -7.54
CA THR A 207 -13.77 27.63 -8.74
C THR A 207 -14.92 28.55 -8.37
N GLY A 208 -15.00 29.72 -9.03
CA GLY A 208 -16.02 30.73 -8.76
C GLY A 208 -15.52 31.90 -7.91
N LEU A 209 -16.43 32.54 -7.17
CA LEU A 209 -16.20 33.86 -6.57
C LEU A 209 -15.45 33.85 -5.22
N ALA A 210 -15.07 32.68 -4.70
CA ALA A 210 -14.41 32.57 -3.40
C ALA A 210 -12.90 32.87 -3.51
N LEU A 211 -12.46 33.97 -2.89
CA LEU A 211 -11.05 34.32 -2.71
C LEU A 211 -10.49 33.62 -1.47
N GLY A 212 -10.06 32.37 -1.65
CA GLY A 212 -9.52 31.56 -0.55
C GLY A 212 -10.62 30.86 0.25
N THR A 213 -10.45 29.58 0.49
CA THR A 213 -11.45 28.73 1.15
C THR A 213 -10.72 27.72 2.01
N THR A 214 -11.09 27.64 3.29
CA THR A 214 -10.58 26.63 4.21
C THR A 214 -11.67 25.58 4.45
N VAL A 215 -11.38 24.34 4.10
CA VAL A 215 -12.23 23.19 4.37
C VAL A 215 -11.57 22.35 5.47
N ALA A 216 -12.29 22.18 6.58
CA ALA A 216 -11.87 21.33 7.69
C ALA A 216 -12.62 19.99 7.66
N GLY A 217 -11.92 18.88 7.85
CA GLY A 217 -12.57 17.57 7.85
C GLY A 217 -11.66 16.40 8.20
N TYR A 218 -12.25 15.23 8.41
CA TYR A 218 -11.53 13.97 8.52
C TYR A 218 -11.29 13.39 7.13
N ALA A 219 -10.09 12.88 6.89
CA ALA A 219 -9.66 12.30 5.62
C ALA A 219 -9.16 10.87 5.82
N SER A 220 -9.47 9.99 4.89
CA SER A 220 -8.91 8.63 4.84
C SER A 220 -8.70 8.17 3.42
N ALA A 221 -7.75 7.27 3.23
CA ALA A 221 -7.42 6.70 1.94
C ALA A 221 -6.99 5.22 2.06
N GLY A 222 -7.13 4.51 0.96
CA GLY A 222 -6.66 3.13 0.79
C GLY A 222 -5.84 3.03 -0.48
N VAL A 223 -4.66 2.41 -0.40
CA VAL A 223 -3.80 2.12 -1.56
C VAL A 223 -3.74 0.61 -1.75
N ALA A 224 -4.29 0.10 -2.85
CA ALA A 224 -4.28 -1.32 -3.17
C ALA A 224 -3.00 -1.69 -3.93
N ILE A 225 -2.33 -2.76 -3.50
CA ILE A 225 -1.05 -3.22 -4.04
C ILE A 225 -1.11 -4.72 -4.29
N SER A 226 -0.53 -5.16 -5.41
CA SER A 226 -0.24 -6.57 -5.71
C SER A 226 1.26 -6.83 -5.63
#